data_AF-K2C4P9-F1
#
_entry.id   AF-K2C4P9-F1
#
_cell.length_a   1.000
_cell.length_b   1.000
_cell.length_c   1.000
_cell.angle_alpha   90.00
_cell.angle_beta   90.00
_cell.angle_gamma   90.00
#
_symmetry.space_group_name_H-M   'P 1'
#
loop_
_entity.id
_entity.type
_entity.pdbx_description
1 polymer ?
#
loop_
_entity_poly.entity_id
_entity_poly.type
_entity_poly.pdbx_seq_one_letter_code
_entity_poly.pdbx_strand_id
1 'polypeptide(L)'
;MTLTKSTTNQTEVSPGNSEPSPLGLVNQRDYVRVYYPPDCPKKYLPELTIRYRTYQLLDISETGIRFHVPRMNLLPDDIVTGAIKFLDESVIEFSGVVVRRTKDQIALKLIVGIPYSFIASEQVRLRKL
;
A
#
# COMPACT_ATOMS: atom_id res chain seq x y z
N MET A 1 26.44 -53.28 32.49
CA MET A 1 26.17 -52.42 31.31
C MET A 1 26.98 -51.15 31.45
N THR A 2 27.92 -50.97 30.51
CA THR A 2 28.45 -49.72 29.93
C THR A 2 29.12 -48.63 30.83
N LEU A 3 30.43 -48.48 30.57
CA LEU A 3 31.33 -47.31 30.62
C LEU A 3 30.69 -46.03 29.98
N THR A 4 31.09 -44.76 30.09
CA THR A 4 32.38 -44.06 30.36
C THR A 4 32.12 -42.53 30.38
N LYS A 5 32.83 -41.81 31.27
CA LYS A 5 33.51 -40.48 31.22
C LYS A 5 33.06 -39.32 30.29
N SER A 6 33.47 -38.11 30.75
CA SER A 6 33.84 -36.85 30.01
C SER A 6 32.74 -35.76 30.02
N THR A 7 32.94 -34.43 30.05
CA THR A 7 34.08 -33.49 30.24
C THR A 7 33.53 -32.06 30.40
N THR A 8 34.29 -31.23 31.12
CA THR A 8 34.43 -29.76 31.28
C THR A 8 33.99 -28.79 30.14
N ASN A 9 33.74 -27.53 30.56
CA ASN A 9 33.93 -26.19 29.93
C ASN A 9 32.64 -25.40 29.63
N GLN A 10 32.34 -24.33 30.39
CA GLN A 10 32.81 -22.93 30.27
C GLN A 10 32.45 -22.24 28.94
N THR A 11 31.53 -21.26 28.97
CA THR A 11 31.65 -20.03 28.17
C THR A 11 30.81 -18.88 28.78
N GLU A 12 31.53 -17.97 29.43
CA GLU A 12 31.43 -16.50 29.41
C GLU A 12 30.05 -15.82 29.38
N VAL A 13 29.78 -15.12 30.49
CA VAL A 13 28.88 -13.97 30.55
C VAL A 13 29.61 -12.76 29.97
N SER A 14 29.12 -12.20 28.86
CA SER A 14 29.51 -10.86 28.40
C SER A 14 28.30 -9.90 28.49
N PRO A 15 28.50 -8.66 28.99
CA PRO A 15 27.43 -7.69 29.15
C PRO A 15 27.20 -6.99 27.80
N GLY A 16 26.26 -7.50 27.02
CA GLY A 16 25.79 -6.81 25.83
C GLY A 16 24.83 -5.70 26.21
N ASN A 17 25.31 -4.46 26.21
CA ASN A 17 24.49 -3.25 26.27
C ASN A 17 23.30 -3.36 25.31
N SER A 18 22.10 -3.54 25.85
CA SER A 18 20.86 -3.34 25.11
C SER A 18 20.60 -1.83 25.09
N GLU A 19 21.39 -1.12 24.26
CA GLU A 19 21.00 0.21 23.79
C GLU A 19 19.59 0.07 23.17
N PRO A 20 18.60 0.86 23.60
CA PRO A 20 17.30 0.84 22.98
C PRO A 20 17.45 1.36 21.55
N SER A 21 17.29 0.47 20.57
CA SER A 21 17.19 0.85 19.17
C SER A 21 16.19 2.01 19.05
N PRO A 22 16.57 3.16 18.48
CA PRO A 22 15.67 4.29 18.38
C PRO A 22 14.45 3.81 17.61
N LEU A 23 13.25 4.12 18.13
CA LEU A 23 11.95 3.88 17.52
C LEU A 23 11.85 4.60 16.17
N GLY A 24 12.64 4.17 15.19
CA GLY A 24 12.44 4.45 13.80
C GLY A 24 11.20 3.70 13.42
N LEU A 25 10.10 4.43 13.20
CA LEU A 25 8.88 3.90 12.62
C LEU A 25 9.24 3.20 11.32
N VAL A 26 9.47 1.89 11.39
CA VAL A 26 9.66 1.03 10.23
C VAL A 26 8.40 1.25 9.41
N ASN A 27 8.54 1.77 8.19
CA ASN A 27 7.40 1.93 7.29
C ASN A 27 6.88 0.52 7.02
N GLN A 28 5.83 0.11 7.75
CA GLN A 28 5.24 -1.25 7.72
C GLN A 28 4.50 -1.56 6.41
N ARG A 29 4.85 -0.87 5.33
CA ARG A 29 4.24 -1.08 4.02
C ARG A 29 5.08 -2.06 3.25
N ASP A 30 4.49 -3.21 2.94
CA ASP A 30 5.13 -4.24 2.11
C ASP A 30 5.21 -3.83 0.63
N TYR A 31 4.42 -2.82 0.22
CA TYR A 31 4.29 -2.42 -1.18
C TYR A 31 4.59 -0.93 -1.40
N VAL A 32 5.33 -0.68 -2.48
CA VAL A 32 5.62 0.68 -2.96
C VAL A 32 4.35 1.36 -3.44
N ARG A 33 4.21 2.66 -3.11
CA ARG A 33 3.08 3.49 -3.52
C ARG A 33 3.50 4.57 -4.51
N VAL A 34 2.66 4.76 -5.53
CA VAL A 34 2.68 5.91 -6.43
C VAL A 34 1.74 6.96 -5.86
N TYR A 35 2.26 8.14 -5.54
CA TYR A 35 1.47 9.25 -5.00
C TYR A 35 1.14 10.25 -6.11
N TYR A 36 -0.13 10.60 -6.22
CA TYR A 36 -0.62 11.62 -7.14
C TYR A 36 -0.77 12.95 -6.39
N PRO A 37 -0.15 14.05 -6.86
CA PRO A 37 -0.33 15.34 -6.22
C PRO A 37 -1.80 15.78 -6.25
N PRO A 38 -2.36 16.29 -5.14
CA PRO A 38 -3.76 16.72 -5.09
C PRO A 38 -4.05 17.87 -6.06
N ASP A 39 -3.05 18.71 -6.32
CA ASP A 39 -3.16 19.89 -7.20
C ASP A 39 -2.83 19.57 -8.67
N CYS A 40 -2.57 18.30 -9.00
CA CYS A 40 -2.28 17.89 -10.37
C CYS A 40 -3.55 18.03 -11.24
N PRO A 41 -3.47 18.68 -12.42
CA PRO A 41 -4.62 18.78 -13.32
C PRO A 41 -5.17 17.40 -13.69
N LYS A 42 -6.50 17.24 -13.66
CA LYS A 42 -7.18 15.96 -13.89
C LYS A 42 -6.75 15.23 -15.17
N LYS A 43 -6.42 15.98 -16.24
CA LYS A 43 -5.93 15.42 -17.52
C LYS A 43 -4.60 14.64 -17.41
N TYR A 44 -3.87 14.78 -16.30
CA TYR A 44 -2.61 14.09 -16.03
C TYR A 44 -2.72 12.97 -14.99
N LEU A 45 -3.95 12.70 -14.52
CA LEU A 45 -4.24 11.71 -13.49
C LEU A 45 -5.05 10.54 -14.09
N PRO A 46 -4.81 9.30 -13.62
CA PRO A 46 -5.73 8.21 -13.93
C PRO A 46 -7.12 8.48 -13.37
N GLU A 47 -8.14 7.97 -14.05
CA GLU A 47 -9.54 8.13 -13.66
C GLU A 47 -10.02 6.89 -12.89
N LEU A 48 -10.45 7.08 -11.65
CA LEU A 48 -11.07 6.04 -10.83
C LEU A 48 -12.59 6.15 -10.93
N THR A 49 -13.25 5.08 -11.39
CA THR A 49 -14.72 5.01 -11.48
C THR A 49 -15.28 3.94 -10.55
N ILE A 50 -16.18 4.34 -9.65
CA ILE A 50 -16.91 3.46 -8.72
C ILE A 50 -18.40 3.81 -8.81
N ARG A 51 -19.26 2.82 -9.06
CA ARG A 51 -20.73 3.00 -9.16
C ARG A 51 -21.11 4.24 -9.99
N TYR A 52 -20.54 4.36 -11.19
CA TYR A 52 -20.78 5.44 -12.16
C TYR A 52 -20.29 6.84 -11.76
N ARG A 53 -19.46 6.94 -10.71
CA ARG A 53 -18.87 8.22 -10.27
C ARG A 53 -17.36 8.17 -10.37
N THR A 54 -16.81 9.25 -10.90
CA THR A 54 -15.36 9.47 -10.99
C THR A 54 -14.84 10.08 -9.69
N TYR A 55 -13.75 9.53 -9.17
CA TYR A 55 -13.07 10.01 -7.98
C TYR A 55 -11.60 10.31 -8.30
N GLN A 56 -11.01 11.24 -7.56
CA GLN A 56 -9.58 11.55 -7.69
C GLN A 56 -8.76 10.53 -6.91
N LEU A 57 -7.88 9.83 -7.60
CA LEU A 57 -6.85 9.00 -6.96
C LEU A 57 -5.83 9.88 -6.23
N LEU A 58 -5.45 9.43 -5.04
CA LEU A 58 -4.41 10.07 -4.21
C LEU A 58 -3.15 9.21 -4.19
N ASP A 59 -3.30 7.89 -4.16
CA ASP A 59 -2.21 6.97 -4.42
C ASP A 59 -2.71 5.58 -4.83
N ILE A 60 -1.81 4.83 -5.46
CA ILE A 60 -2.00 3.41 -5.79
C ILE A 60 -0.75 2.60 -5.41
N SER A 61 -0.96 1.32 -5.17
CA SER A 61 0.04 0.27 -5.01
C SER A 61 -0.55 -1.03 -5.54
N GLU A 62 0.26 -2.09 -5.64
CA GLU A 62 -0.23 -3.39 -6.07
C GLU A 62 -1.40 -3.90 -5.21
N THR A 63 -1.44 -3.57 -3.92
CA THR A 63 -2.43 -4.11 -2.98
C THR A 63 -3.40 -3.07 -2.42
N GLY A 64 -3.34 -1.82 -2.86
CA GLY A 64 -4.16 -0.79 -2.25
C GLY A 64 -4.32 0.46 -3.09
N ILE A 65 -5.47 1.09 -2.91
CA ILE A 65 -5.86 2.36 -3.55
C ILE A 65 -6.24 3.34 -2.45
N ARG A 66 -5.90 4.61 -2.62
CA ARG A 66 -6.46 5.71 -1.83
C ARG A 66 -7.03 6.78 -2.76
N PHE A 67 -8.22 7.27 -2.44
CA PHE A 67 -8.94 8.24 -3.27
C PHE A 67 -9.76 9.22 -2.44
N HIS A 68 -9.99 10.41 -3.02
CA HIS A 68 -10.77 11.48 -2.40
C HIS A 68 -12.26 11.28 -2.65
N VAL A 69 -13.07 11.40 -1.59
CA VAL A 69 -14.49 11.10 -1.54
C VAL A 69 -15.22 12.09 -0.63
N PRO A 70 -15.87 13.12 -1.20
CA PRO A 70 -16.50 14.15 -0.37
C PRO A 70 -17.84 13.75 0.25
N ARG A 71 -18.57 12.76 -0.33
CA ARG A 71 -19.98 12.50 0.02
C ARG A 71 -20.41 11.02 0.04
N MET A 72 -19.51 10.07 -0.12
CA MET A 72 -19.90 8.65 -0.11
C MET A 72 -19.89 8.13 1.32
N ASN A 73 -20.91 7.38 1.72
CA ASN A 73 -21.02 6.74 3.03
C ASN A 73 -20.56 5.27 2.97
N LEU A 74 -19.31 5.03 2.58
CA LEU A 74 -18.71 3.70 2.78
C LEU A 74 -18.24 3.53 4.22
N LEU A 75 -18.51 2.36 4.78
CA LEU A 75 -18.06 1.93 6.09
C LEU A 75 -16.81 1.04 5.95
N PRO A 76 -16.02 0.87 7.02
CA PRO A 76 -15.03 -0.21 7.08
C PRO A 76 -15.67 -1.55 6.71
N ASP A 77 -14.90 -2.42 6.07
CA ASP A 77 -15.28 -3.75 5.59
C ASP A 77 -16.26 -3.78 4.40
N ASP A 78 -16.75 -2.62 3.94
CA ASP A 78 -17.52 -2.56 2.69
C ASP A 78 -16.68 -3.03 1.50
N ILE A 79 -17.28 -3.87 0.66
CA ILE A 79 -16.71 -4.28 -0.62
C ILE A 79 -17.04 -3.23 -1.67
N VAL A 80 -15.99 -2.78 -2.36
CA VAL A 80 -16.04 -1.80 -3.44
C VAL A 80 -15.51 -2.45 -4.71
N THR A 81 -16.25 -2.29 -5.79
CA THR A 81 -15.81 -2.61 -7.15
C THR A 81 -15.75 -1.35 -8.00
N GLY A 82 -14.85 -1.34 -8.97
CA GLY A 82 -14.67 -0.20 -9.86
C GLY A 82 -13.62 -0.46 -10.91
N ALA A 83 -13.25 0.59 -11.63
CA ALA A 83 -12.20 0.56 -12.62
C ALA A 83 -11.25 1.75 -12.47
N ILE A 84 -9.98 1.54 -12.80
CA ILE A 84 -8.99 2.60 -13.01
C ILE A 84 -8.69 2.65 -14.50
N LYS A 85 -8.91 3.80 -15.14
CA LYS A 85 -8.47 4.08 -16.50
C LYS A 85 -7.20 4.93 -16.45
N PHE A 86 -6.11 4.41 -17.00
CA PHE A 86 -4.83 5.11 -17.08
C PHE A 86 -4.75 5.98 -18.33
N LEU A 87 -3.73 6.84 -18.41
CA LEU A 87 -3.57 7.83 -19.48
C LEU A 87 -3.26 7.19 -20.85
N ASP A 88 -2.73 5.97 -20.85
CA ASP A 88 -2.51 5.17 -22.05
C ASP A 88 -3.77 4.39 -22.47
N GLU A 89 -4.93 4.75 -21.92
CA GLU A 89 -6.24 4.13 -22.13
C GLU A 89 -6.37 2.70 -21.60
N SER A 90 -5.32 2.15 -20.97
CA SER A 90 -5.42 0.87 -20.29
C SER A 90 -6.39 0.94 -19.10
N VAL A 91 -7.16 -0.13 -18.90
CA VAL A 91 -8.18 -0.21 -17.85
C VAL A 91 -7.93 -1.42 -16.98
N ILE A 92 -7.99 -1.21 -15.66
CA ILE A 92 -8.00 -2.27 -14.67
C ILE A 92 -9.33 -2.22 -13.92
N GLU A 93 -10.07 -3.32 -13.96
CA GLU A 93 -11.15 -3.56 -13.01
C GLU A 93 -10.60 -4.07 -11.69
N PHE A 94 -11.17 -3.62 -10.57
CA PHE A 94 -10.73 -4.04 -9.24
C PHE A 94 -11.91 -4.35 -8.33
N SER A 95 -11.61 -5.14 -7.31
CA SER A 95 -12.42 -5.30 -6.10
C SER A 95 -11.54 -5.08 -4.88
N GLY A 96 -12.09 -4.45 -3.85
CA GLY A 96 -11.35 -4.11 -2.65
C GLY A 96 -12.25 -3.89 -1.44
N VAL A 97 -11.66 -4.00 -0.26
CA VAL A 97 -12.33 -3.81 1.03
C VAL A 97 -11.90 -2.47 1.61
N VAL A 98 -12.84 -1.70 2.14
CA VAL A 98 -12.54 -0.46 2.85
C VAL A 98 -11.81 -0.79 4.14
N VAL A 99 -10.54 -0.39 4.24
CA VAL A 99 -9.71 -0.59 5.43
C VAL A 99 -9.56 0.67 6.27
N ARG A 100 -9.84 1.84 5.67
CA ARG A 100 -9.80 3.12 6.40
C ARG A 100 -10.65 4.17 5.71
N ARG A 101 -11.37 4.94 6.53
CA ARG A 101 -12.07 6.16 6.14
C ARG A 101 -11.52 7.33 6.94
N THR A 102 -11.18 8.42 6.28
CA THR A 102 -11.01 9.75 6.89
C THR A 102 -12.10 10.68 6.41
N LYS A 103 -12.10 11.95 6.83
CA LYS A 103 -13.17 12.93 6.52
C LYS A 103 -13.57 12.93 5.04
N ASP A 104 -12.59 12.89 4.16
CA ASP A 104 -12.72 13.10 2.72
C ASP A 104 -11.93 12.06 1.89
N GLN A 105 -11.42 10.98 2.50
CA GLN A 105 -10.63 9.97 1.80
C GLN A 105 -11.01 8.56 2.23
N ILE A 106 -10.84 7.64 1.29
CA ILE A 106 -11.04 6.21 1.51
C ILE A 106 -9.77 5.49 1.07
N ALA A 107 -9.32 4.55 1.90
CA ALA A 107 -8.28 3.59 1.54
C ALA A 107 -8.90 2.20 1.41
N LEU A 108 -8.60 1.55 0.28
CA LEU A 108 -8.98 0.17 0.00
C LEU A 108 -7.76 -0.73 0.11
N LYS A 109 -7.98 -1.93 0.65
CA LYS A 109 -7.13 -3.09 0.40
C LYS A 109 -7.74 -3.88 -0.74
N LEU A 110 -6.97 -4.12 -1.79
CA LEU A 110 -7.42 -4.83 -2.97
C LEU A 110 -7.52 -6.33 -2.70
N ILE A 111 -8.59 -6.95 -3.21
CA ILE A 111 -8.76 -8.41 -3.24
C ILE A 111 -7.97 -8.97 -4.42
N VAL A 112 -8.10 -8.32 -5.58
CA VAL A 112 -7.26 -8.55 -6.77
C VAL A 112 -6.41 -7.31 -6.99
N GLY A 113 -5.10 -7.48 -6.92
CA GLY A 113 -4.14 -6.38 -6.97
C GLY A 113 -4.01 -5.73 -8.34
N ILE A 114 -3.40 -4.54 -8.36
CA ILE A 114 -2.93 -3.87 -9.58
C ILE A 114 -1.61 -4.53 -9.98
N PRO A 115 -1.42 -4.98 -11.24
CA PRO A 115 -0.15 -5.56 -11.67
C PRO A 115 1.00 -4.56 -11.54
N TYR A 116 2.18 -5.05 -11.12
CA TYR A 116 3.39 -4.24 -10.97
C TYR A 116 3.71 -3.34 -12.17
N SER A 117 3.45 -3.81 -13.39
CA SER A 117 3.73 -3.07 -14.62
C SER A 117 3.06 -1.69 -14.66
N PHE A 118 1.84 -1.58 -14.12
CA PHE A 118 1.12 -0.31 -14.02
C PHE A 118 1.76 0.61 -12.98
N ILE A 119 2.15 0.06 -11.83
CA ILE A 119 2.85 0.81 -10.77
C ILE A 119 4.18 1.36 -11.30
N ALA A 120 4.99 0.53 -11.96
CA ALA A 120 6.26 0.93 -12.56
C ALA A 120 6.07 1.97 -13.67
N SER A 121 5.08 1.78 -14.55
CA SER A 121 4.75 2.74 -15.63
C SER A 121 4.41 4.11 -15.06
N GLU A 122 3.55 4.16 -14.04
CA GLU A 122 3.17 5.43 -13.40
C GLU A 122 4.33 6.11 -12.69
N GLN A 123 5.24 5.36 -12.04
CA GLN A 123 6.46 5.95 -11.45
C GLN A 123 7.34 6.61 -12.51
N VAL A 124 7.56 5.95 -13.65
CA VAL A 124 8.35 6.49 -14.75
C VAL A 124 7.68 7.72 -15.34
N ARG A 125 6.35 7.68 -15.52
CA ARG A 125 5.57 8.79 -16.08
C ARG A 125 5.65 10.03 -15.18
N LEU A 126 5.41 9.89 -13.88
CA LEU A 126 5.40 11.01 -12.94
C LEU A 126 6.77 11.68 -12.77
N ARG A 127 7.89 10.97 -13.04
CA ARG A 127 9.24 11.56 -13.06
C ARG A 127 9.48 12.49 -14.27
N LYS A 128 8.61 12.47 -15.28
CA LYS A 128 8.73 13.24 -16.53
C LYS A 128 7.76 14.43 -16.61
N LEU A 129 6.91 14.61 -15.59
CA LEU A 129 6.02 15.77 -15.47
C LEU A 129 6.79 16.96 -14.89
#